data_AF-W8C593-F1
#
_entry.id   AF-W8C593-F1
#
_cell.length_a   1.000
_cell.length_b   1.000
_cell.length_c   1.000
_cell.angle_alpha   90.00
_cell.angle_beta   90.00
_cell.angle_gamma   90.00
#
_symmetry.space_group_name_H-M   'P 1'
#
loop_
_entity.id
_entity.type
_entity.pdbx_description
1 polymer ?
#
loop_
_entity_poly.entity_id
_entity_poly.type
_entity_poly.pdbx_seq_one_letter_code
_entity_poly.pdbx_strand_id
1 'polypeptide(L)'
;MLADLALVGCYNKTAMPTHERDRVMLASAKRNLAAMAYFGLTEFQKMSQYIFEETFNLRFAIPFEQHNTTISASAVNNLRPDQKKRIEELNSLDIELYAFAKNLLFQRFERLKAKDNDFEKRFANLGNIYYKQGVTEFNWDSNIDDALSTDH
;
A
#
# COMPACT_ATOMS: atom_id res chain seq x y z
N MET A 1 -12.78 -5.71 -0.34
CA MET A 1 -12.26 -6.85 -1.16
C MET A 1 -11.20 -7.70 -0.46
N LEU A 2 -10.72 -7.34 0.72
CA LEU A 2 -9.59 -8.02 1.38
C LEU A 2 -10.00 -9.14 2.35
N ALA A 3 -11.29 -9.28 2.61
CA ALA A 3 -11.82 -10.29 3.53
C ALA A 3 -11.94 -11.66 2.86
N ASP A 4 -11.78 -12.72 3.65
CA ASP A 4 -12.24 -14.05 3.28
C ASP A 4 -13.78 -14.08 3.36
N LEU A 5 -14.43 -14.17 2.20
CA LEU A 5 -15.88 -14.16 2.11
C LEU A 5 -16.51 -15.51 2.50
N ALA A 6 -15.76 -16.60 2.54
CA ALA A 6 -16.27 -17.89 2.99
C ALA A 6 -16.77 -17.82 4.45
N LEU A 7 -16.14 -16.96 5.27
CA LEU A 7 -16.51 -16.70 6.66
C LEU A 7 -17.91 -16.09 6.83
N VAL A 8 -18.51 -15.55 5.77
CA VAL A 8 -19.79 -14.83 5.82
C VAL A 8 -20.83 -15.39 4.84
N GLY A 9 -20.68 -16.64 4.41
CA GLY A 9 -21.57 -17.26 3.43
C GLY A 9 -21.42 -16.69 2.02
N CYS A 10 -20.20 -16.26 1.67
CA CYS A 10 -19.85 -15.65 0.39
C CYS A 10 -20.73 -14.41 0.09
N TYR A 11 -21.57 -14.52 -0.94
CA TYR A 11 -22.48 -13.48 -1.38
C TYR A 11 -23.90 -13.67 -0.86
N ASN A 12 -24.19 -14.77 -0.14
CA ASN A 12 -25.48 -14.97 0.48
C ASN A 12 -25.64 -14.06 1.72
N LYS A 13 -26.26 -12.90 1.51
CA LYS A 13 -26.50 -11.91 2.57
C LYS A 13 -27.50 -12.38 3.65
N THR A 14 -28.23 -13.46 3.41
CA THR A 14 -29.21 -14.01 4.38
C THR A 14 -28.60 -15.06 5.32
N ALA A 15 -27.35 -15.48 5.08
CA ALA A 15 -26.69 -16.51 5.88
C ALA A 15 -26.44 -16.09 7.34
N MET A 16 -26.37 -14.78 7.63
CA MET A 16 -26.20 -14.23 8.97
C MET A 16 -26.68 -12.77 9.04
N PRO A 17 -26.95 -12.24 10.26
CA PRO A 17 -27.31 -10.83 10.43
C PRO A 17 -26.25 -9.86 9.89
N THR A 18 -26.70 -8.76 9.28
CA THR A 18 -25.81 -7.77 8.64
C THR A 18 -24.72 -7.25 9.57
N HIS A 19 -25.05 -6.93 10.82
CA HIS A 19 -24.08 -6.39 11.79
C HIS A 19 -22.95 -7.40 12.11
N GLU A 20 -23.29 -8.69 12.19
CA GLU A 20 -22.33 -9.76 12.46
C GLU A 20 -21.46 -10.00 11.24
N ARG A 21 -22.08 -10.04 10.05
CA ARG A 21 -21.40 -10.13 8.76
C ARG A 21 -20.36 -9.04 8.59
N ASP A 22 -20.73 -7.79 8.85
CA ASP A 22 -19.88 -6.62 8.72
C ASP A 22 -18.68 -6.69 9.68
N ARG A 23 -18.91 -7.09 10.94
CA ARG A 23 -17.86 -7.29 11.94
C ARG A 23 -16.86 -8.37 11.51
N VAL A 24 -17.34 -9.53 11.06
CA VAL A 24 -16.50 -10.65 10.62
C VAL A 24 -15.71 -10.27 9.37
N MET A 25 -16.36 -9.62 8.41
CA MET A 25 -15.72 -9.16 7.18
C MET A 25 -14.59 -8.16 7.47
N LEU A 26 -14.83 -7.17 8.33
CA LEU A 26 -13.82 -6.18 8.67
C LEU A 26 -12.64 -6.80 9.42
N ALA A 27 -12.89 -7.68 10.39
CA ALA A 27 -11.84 -8.37 11.12
C ALA A 27 -10.97 -9.22 10.19
N SER A 28 -11.59 -9.95 9.26
CA SER A 28 -10.89 -10.74 8.23
C SER A 28 -10.05 -9.84 7.32
N ALA A 29 -10.59 -8.72 6.85
CA ALA A 29 -9.87 -7.77 6.01
C ALA A 29 -8.65 -7.16 6.71
N LYS A 30 -8.78 -6.73 7.97
CA LYS A 30 -7.66 -6.20 8.77
C LYS A 30 -6.56 -7.24 8.95
N ARG A 31 -6.93 -8.49 9.27
CA ARG A 31 -5.99 -9.60 9.42
C ARG A 31 -5.24 -9.88 8.13
N ASN A 32 -5.97 -9.99 7.02
CA ASN A 32 -5.37 -10.28 5.72
C ASN A 32 -4.45 -9.16 5.25
N LEU A 33 -4.88 -7.90 5.37
CA LEU A 33 -4.04 -6.74 5.06
C LEU A 33 -2.76 -6.72 5.90
N ALA A 34 -2.86 -7.02 7.19
CA ALA A 34 -1.69 -7.06 8.08
C ALA A 34 -0.73 -8.22 7.77
N ALA A 35 -1.24 -9.32 7.22
CA ALA A 35 -0.45 -10.47 6.80
C ALA A 35 0.20 -10.31 5.42
N MET A 36 -0.25 -9.36 4.60
CA MET A 36 0.39 -9.07 3.32
C MET A 36 1.84 -8.61 3.55
N ALA A 37 2.75 -9.14 2.71
CA ALA A 37 4.16 -8.74 2.69
C ALA A 37 4.28 -7.23 2.54
N TYR A 38 3.49 -6.64 1.65
CA TYR A 38 3.47 -5.22 1.36
C TYR A 38 2.07 -4.74 0.95
N PHE A 39 1.76 -3.49 1.31
CA PHE A 39 0.70 -2.69 0.71
C PHE A 39 1.13 -1.21 0.74
N GLY A 40 0.57 -0.40 -0.16
CA GLY A 40 0.81 1.04 -0.22
C GLY A 40 -0.49 1.83 -0.07
N LEU A 41 -0.36 3.13 0.18
CA LEU A 41 -1.48 4.07 0.20
C LEU A 41 -1.26 5.15 -0.86
N THR A 42 -2.30 5.44 -1.63
CA THR A 42 -2.23 6.30 -2.83
C THR A 42 -1.82 7.73 -2.54
N GLU A 43 -2.09 8.22 -1.33
CA GLU A 43 -1.72 9.56 -0.86
C GLU A 43 -0.29 9.64 -0.28
N PHE A 44 0.41 8.50 -0.19
CA PHE A 44 1.76 8.38 0.36
C PHE A 44 2.68 7.61 -0.59
N GLN A 45 2.77 8.05 -1.85
CA GLN A 45 3.53 7.36 -2.92
C GLN A 45 5.01 7.17 -2.56
N LYS A 46 5.69 8.23 -2.12
CA LYS A 46 7.12 8.17 -1.76
C LYS A 46 7.40 7.23 -0.58
N MET A 47 6.55 7.27 0.44
CA MET A 47 6.63 6.34 1.58
C MET A 47 6.36 4.90 1.13
N SER A 48 5.36 4.71 0.28
CA SER A 48 5.00 3.41 -0.28
C SER A 48 6.15 2.83 -1.12
N GLN A 49 6.84 3.65 -1.93
CA GLN A 49 8.04 3.24 -2.66
C GLN A 49 9.13 2.74 -1.70
N TYR A 50 9.51 3.57 -0.71
CA TYR A 50 10.54 3.20 0.26
C TYR A 50 10.24 1.89 0.99
N ILE A 51 9.02 1.71 1.50
CA ILE A 51 8.63 0.48 2.19
C ILE A 51 8.73 -0.72 1.24
N PHE A 52 8.28 -0.59 -0.02
CA PHE A 52 8.38 -1.67 -1.00
C PHE A 52 9.83 -2.09 -1.24
N GLU A 53 10.66 -1.09 -1.53
CA GLU A 53 12.07 -1.25 -1.84
C GLU A 53 12.81 -1.93 -0.68
N GLU A 54 12.55 -1.55 0.57
CA GLU A 54 13.16 -2.18 1.75
C GLU A 54 12.56 -3.55 2.09
N THR A 55 11.27 -3.78 1.79
CA THR A 55 10.60 -5.06 2.09
C THR A 55 11.11 -6.17 1.17
N PHE A 56 11.27 -5.87 -0.12
CA PHE A 56 11.67 -6.85 -1.13
C PHE A 56 13.14 -6.75 -1.53
N ASN A 57 13.85 -5.78 -0.96
CA ASN A 57 15.22 -5.51 -1.31
C ASN A 57 15.42 -5.21 -2.81
N LEU A 58 14.58 -4.31 -3.33
CA LEU A 58 14.56 -3.87 -4.72
C LEU A 58 14.72 -2.34 -4.78
N ARG A 59 15.02 -1.81 -5.96
CA ARG A 59 15.05 -0.37 -6.23
C ARG A 59 14.31 -0.09 -7.53
N PHE A 60 13.44 0.91 -7.52
CA PHE A 60 12.83 1.39 -8.74
C PHE A 60 13.81 2.28 -9.50
N ALA A 61 13.82 2.20 -10.83
CA ALA A 61 14.63 3.08 -11.67
C ALA A 61 14.07 4.50 -11.77
N ILE A 62 12.76 4.67 -11.50
CA ILE A 62 12.05 5.93 -11.57
C ILE A 62 11.33 6.14 -10.23
N PRO A 63 11.48 7.31 -9.58
CA PRO A 63 10.80 7.59 -8.33
C PRO A 63 9.29 7.70 -8.54
N PHE A 64 8.52 7.33 -7.51
CA PHE A 64 7.09 7.54 -7.53
C PHE A 64 6.76 9.02 -7.32
N GLU A 65 5.86 9.53 -8.16
CA GLU A 65 5.38 10.91 -8.06
C GLU A 65 4.03 10.99 -7.36
N GLN A 66 3.90 11.93 -6.43
CA GLN A 66 2.64 12.18 -5.74
C GLN A 66 1.80 13.18 -6.54
N HIS A 67 0.75 12.69 -7.19
CA HIS A 67 -0.24 13.53 -7.86
C HIS A 67 -1.46 13.74 -6.96
N ASN A 68 -1.51 14.89 -6.26
CA ASN A 68 -2.62 15.21 -5.36
C ASN A 68 -3.86 15.74 -6.11
N THR A 69 -3.68 16.28 -7.31
CA THR A 69 -4.76 16.69 -8.19
C THR A 69 -5.34 15.49 -8.92
N THR A 70 -6.28 14.80 -8.26
CA THR A 70 -6.98 13.65 -8.83
C THR A 70 -8.38 14.02 -9.28
N ILE A 71 -8.96 13.24 -10.20
CA ILE A 71 -10.36 13.35 -10.60
C ILE A 71 -11.27 13.26 -9.37
N SER A 72 -10.96 12.35 -8.44
CA SER A 72 -11.70 12.19 -7.19
C SER A 72 -11.58 13.41 -6.28
N ALA A 73 -10.41 14.04 -6.14
CA ALA A 73 -10.26 15.25 -5.35
C ALA A 73 -11.11 16.41 -5.90
N SER A 74 -11.14 16.57 -7.23
CA SER A 74 -12.02 17.56 -7.88
C SER A 74 -13.50 17.22 -7.69
N ALA A 75 -13.88 15.95 -7.86
CA ALA A 75 -15.26 15.50 -7.69
C ALA A 75 -15.76 15.71 -6.26
N VAL A 76 -14.93 15.41 -5.25
CA VAL A 76 -15.27 15.58 -3.83
C VAL A 76 -15.53 17.04 -3.47
N ASN A 77 -14.78 17.98 -4.05
CA ASN A 77 -15.01 19.42 -3.84
C ASN A 77 -16.36 19.90 -4.38
N ASN A 78 -16.94 19.18 -5.35
CA ASN A 78 -18.23 19.48 -5.94
C ASN A 78 -19.40 18.75 -5.26
N LEU A 79 -19.15 17.91 -4.25
CA LEU A 79 -20.19 17.20 -3.52
C LEU A 79 -20.83 18.10 -2.45
N ARG A 80 -22.15 18.02 -2.36
CA ARG A 80 -22.85 18.62 -1.22
C ARG A 80 -22.58 17.85 0.08
N PRO A 81 -22.71 18.49 1.25
CA PRO A 81 -22.49 17.83 2.54
C PRO A 81 -23.36 16.57 2.76
N ASP A 82 -24.61 16.57 2.30
CA ASP A 82 -25.52 15.41 2.37
C ASP A 82 -25.00 14.22 1.56
N GLN A 83 -24.45 14.49 0.38
CA GLN A 83 -23.90 13.46 -0.50
C GLN A 83 -22.62 12.87 0.10
N LYS A 84 -21.75 13.72 0.66
CA LYS A 84 -20.53 13.27 1.33
C LYS A 84 -20.85 12.36 2.52
N LYS A 85 -21.78 12.79 3.39
CA LYS A 85 -22.23 11.97 4.52
C LYS A 85 -22.80 10.63 4.06
N ARG A 86 -23.59 10.62 2.98
CA ARG A 86 -24.15 9.38 2.43
C ARG A 86 -23.07 8.43 1.92
N ILE A 87 -22.03 8.95 1.28
CA ILE A 87 -20.88 8.14 0.84
C ILE A 87 -20.16 7.54 2.05
N GLU A 88 -19.94 8.33 3.11
CA GLU A 88 -19.30 7.86 4.34
C GLU A 88 -20.11 6.74 5.01
N GLU A 89 -21.42 6.89 5.12
CA GLU A 89 -22.31 5.86 5.67
C GLU A 89 -22.27 4.54 4.87
N LEU A 90 -22.25 4.63 3.54
CA LEU A 90 -22.20 3.47 2.64
C LEU A 90 -20.85 2.74 2.69
N ASN A 91 -19.78 3.43 3.08
CA ASN A 91 -18.41 2.92 3.10
C ASN A 91 -17.82 2.86 4.52
N SER A 92 -18.67 2.74 5.54
CA SER A 92 -18.26 2.76 6.95
C SER A 92 -17.18 1.71 7.27
N LEU A 93 -17.29 0.50 6.71
CA LEU A 93 -16.28 -0.56 6.88
C LEU A 93 -14.96 -0.21 6.21
N ASP A 94 -14.99 0.33 4.99
CA ASP A 94 -13.80 0.74 4.26
C ASP A 94 -13.10 1.91 4.94
N ILE A 95 -13.84 2.86 5.53
CA ILE A 95 -13.27 3.95 6.34
C ILE A 95 -12.51 3.38 7.55
N GLU A 96 -13.09 2.43 8.27
CA GLU A 96 -12.45 1.83 9.43
C GLU A 96 -11.23 0.97 9.02
N LEU A 97 -11.33 0.24 7.92
CA LEU A 97 -10.22 -0.54 7.35
C LEU A 97 -9.08 0.37 6.91
N TYR A 98 -9.39 1.49 6.25
CA TYR A 98 -8.42 2.46 5.79
C TYR A 98 -7.71 3.15 6.97
N ALA A 99 -8.42 3.52 8.03
CA ALA A 99 -7.80 4.06 9.24
C ALA A 99 -6.79 3.07 9.87
N PHE A 100 -7.16 1.79 9.92
CA PHE A 100 -6.25 0.73 10.33
C PHE A 100 -5.03 0.60 9.39
N ALA A 101 -5.26 0.59 8.07
CA ALA A 101 -4.22 0.50 7.06
C ALA A 101 -3.20 1.64 7.17
N LYS A 102 -3.67 2.87 7.38
CA LYS A 102 -2.84 4.06 7.57
C LYS A 102 -1.95 3.93 8.79
N ASN A 103 -2.51 3.57 9.94
CA ASN A 103 -1.73 3.37 11.16
C ASN A 103 -0.67 2.28 10.97
N LEU A 104 -1.03 1.16 10.34
CA LEU A 104 -0.12 0.06 10.09
C LEU A 104 1.01 0.43 9.12
N LEU A 105 0.72 1.18 8.05
CA LEU A 105 1.72 1.64 7.10
C LEU A 105 2.77 2.54 7.78
N PHE A 106 2.31 3.50 8.59
CA PHE A 106 3.18 4.42 9.33
C PHE A 106 4.05 3.67 10.34
N GLN A 107 3.49 2.69 11.05
CA GLN A 107 4.28 1.84 11.96
C GLN A 107 5.35 1.03 11.21
N ARG A 108 5.02 0.47 10.04
CA ARG A 108 5.99 -0.24 9.18
C ARG A 108 7.09 0.71 8.70
N PHE A 109 6.72 1.90 8.27
CA PHE A 109 7.67 2.94 7.86
C PHE A 109 8.65 3.30 8.97
N GLU A 110 8.17 3.68 10.15
CA GLU A 110 9.03 4.05 11.28
C GLU A 110 9.94 2.91 11.72
N ARG A 111 9.45 1.66 11.67
CA ARG A 111 10.27 0.48 11.98
C ARG A 111 11.40 0.26 10.98
N LEU A 112 11.15 0.50 9.69
CA LEU A 112 12.18 0.41 8.65
C LEU A 112 13.17 1.57 8.76
N LYS A 113 12.67 2.79 8.92
CA LYS A 113 13.47 3.99 9.16
C LYS A 113 14.40 3.84 10.36
N ALA A 114 13.92 3.31 11.49
CA ALA A 114 14.73 3.12 12.69
C ALA A 114 15.88 2.10 12.52
N LYS A 115 15.82 1.24 11.50
CA LYS A 115 16.88 0.28 11.17
C LYS A 115 17.84 0.78 10.09
N ASP A 116 17.52 1.92 9.48
CA ASP A 116 18.23 2.48 8.35
C ASP A 116 19.14 3.62 8.80
N ASN A 117 20.44 3.33 8.93
CA ASN A 117 21.44 4.33 9.34
C ASN A 117 21.61 5.47 8.32
N ASP A 118 21.30 5.21 7.05
CA ASP A 118 21.45 6.17 5.95
C ASP A 118 20.10 6.70 5.46
N PHE A 119 19.05 6.59 6.28
CA PHE A 119 17.67 6.89 5.92
C PHE A 119 17.49 8.23 5.20
N GLU A 120 17.98 9.32 5.78
CA GLU A 120 17.77 10.65 5.20
C GLU A 120 18.36 10.74 3.79
N LYS A 121 19.52 10.10 3.57
CA LYS A 121 20.19 10.08 2.28
C LYS A 121 19.46 9.18 1.29
N ARG A 122 19.05 7.97 1.68
CA ARG A 122 18.36 7.01 0.80
C ARG A 122 16.96 7.49 0.45
N PHE A 123 16.21 7.97 1.44
CA PHE A 123 14.86 8.49 1.25
C PHE A 123 14.84 9.77 0.39
N ALA A 124 15.87 10.63 0.49
CA ALA A 124 16.01 11.78 -0.41
C ALA A 124 16.30 11.38 -1.87
N ASN A 125 16.98 10.25 -2.08
CA ASN A 125 17.47 9.79 -3.38
C ASN A 125 16.74 8.55 -3.93
N LEU A 126 15.48 8.31 -3.51
CA LEU A 126 14.66 7.25 -4.09
C LEU A 126 14.55 7.43 -5.61
N GLY A 127 14.67 6.33 -6.35
CA GLY A 127 14.69 6.36 -7.82
C GLY A 127 16.01 6.80 -8.44
N ASN A 128 17.03 7.17 -7.66
CA ASN A 128 18.36 7.52 -8.18
C ASN A 128 19.27 6.28 -8.21
N ILE A 129 19.34 5.62 -9.38
CA ILE A 129 20.15 4.42 -9.62
C ILE A 129 21.66 4.60 -9.44
N TYR A 130 22.16 5.83 -9.27
CA TYR A 130 23.59 6.08 -9.03
C TYR A 130 23.97 5.95 -7.55
N TYR A 131 22.98 5.93 -6.64
CA TYR A 131 23.17 5.64 -5.22
C TYR A 131 22.92 4.14 -4.91
N LYS A 132 23.60 3.26 -5.67
CA LYS A 132 23.66 1.80 -5.43
C LYS A 132 24.67 1.48 -4.32
N GLN A 133 24.39 1.90 -3.08
CA GLN A 133 25.13 1.40 -1.91
C GLN A 133 24.15 1.24 -0.74
N GLY A 134 23.69 0.01 -0.52
CA GLY A 134 22.79 -0.34 0.58
C GLY A 134 23.10 -1.75 1.12
N VAL A 135 22.76 -1.99 2.39
CA VAL A 135 23.18 -3.13 3.24
C VAL A 135 22.71 -4.51 2.73
N THR A 136 21.84 -4.55 1.74
CA THR A 136 21.27 -5.76 1.15
C THR A 136 21.41 -5.73 -0.37
N GLU A 137 22.61 -5.68 -0.93
CA GLU A 137 22.72 -5.69 -2.40
C GLU A 137 22.36 -7.07 -3.00
N PHE A 138 21.26 -7.11 -3.76
CA PHE A 138 21.09 -8.09 -4.84
C PHE A 138 21.38 -7.35 -6.16
N ASN A 139 22.45 -7.75 -6.83
CA ASN A 139 22.90 -7.15 -8.07
C ASN A 139 22.00 -7.62 -9.23
N TRP A 140 21.19 -6.73 -9.77
CA TRP A 140 20.39 -7.00 -10.97
C TRP A 140 21.20 -6.90 -12.26
N ASP A 141 22.26 -6.09 -12.28
CA ASP A 141 23.09 -5.89 -13.48
C ASP A 141 23.77 -7.20 -13.89
N SER A 142 24.13 -8.06 -12.93
CA SER A 142 24.69 -9.40 -13.21
C SER A 142 23.72 -10.35 -13.93
N ASN A 143 22.42 -10.08 -13.94
CA ASN A 143 21.43 -10.95 -14.58
C ASN A 143 20.86 -10.36 -15.88
N ILE A 144 21.20 -9.11 -16.21
CA ILE A 144 20.77 -8.45 -17.45
C ILE A 144 21.77 -8.75 -18.58
N ASP A 145 23.06 -8.88 -18.26
CA ASP A 145 24.11 -9.18 -19.25
C ASP A 145 23.99 -10.61 -19.85
N ASP A 146 23.38 -11.56 -19.13
CA ASP A 146 23.13 -12.91 -19.62
C ASP A 146 21.99 -12.99 -20.66
N ALA A 147 21.14 -11.97 -20.78
CA ALA A 147 20.04 -11.94 -21.75
C ALA A 147 20.43 -11.34 -23.11
N LEU A 148 21.59 -10.68 -23.21
CA LEU A 148 22.08 -10.04 -24.43
C LEU A 148 23.20 -10.84 -25.12
N SER A 149 23.59 -11.99 -24.58
CA SER A 149 24.47 -12.95 -25.24
C SER A 149 23.67 -14.08 -25.91
N THR A 150 22.86 -13.73 -26.91
CA THR A 150 22.47 -14.71 -27.94
C THR A 150 22.97 -14.22 -29.29
N ASP A 151 23.91 -15.01 -29.81
CA ASP A 151 24.63 -14.96 -31.09
C ASP A 151 23.94 -14.22 -32.24
N HIS A 152 24.73 -13.36 -32.94
CA HIS A 152 25.20 -13.61 -34.31
C HIS A 152 26.29 -12.63 -34.73
#